data_AF-A0A9D5ZTU5-F1
#
_entry.id   AF-A0A9D5ZTU5-F1
#
_cell.length_a   1.000
_cell.length_b   1.000
_cell.length_c   1.000
_cell.angle_alpha   90.00
_cell.angle_beta   90.00
_cell.angle_gamma   90.00
#
_symmetry.space_group_name_H-M   'P 1'
#
loop_
_entity.id
_entity.type
_entity.pdbx_description
1 polymer ?
#
loop_
_entity_poly.entity_id
_entity_poly.type
_entity_poly.pdbx_seq_one_letter_code
_entity_poly.pdbx_strand_id
1 'polypeptide(L)'
;MIDIDQTFLIQLINFLFILVTLNFILIRPIRAIIAKRAAWMSGRVGEIEKFTASATSKMKDYESALEKARIEATAVRVGLRDEGVASEKKIVEDAGSEVTGILSSARAAIASEAAAALTTLTAKVGQYSLAAAGKILGRSL
;
A
#
# COMPACT_ATOMS: atom_id res chain seq x y z
N MET A 1 -47.06 -85.73 28.97
CA MET A 1 -46.18 -85.82 27.79
C MET A 1 -46.40 -84.54 27.01
N ILE A 2 -45.34 -83.88 26.56
CA ILE A 2 -45.47 -82.70 25.70
C ILE A 2 -45.74 -83.26 24.31
N ASP A 3 -47.01 -83.38 23.96
CA ASP A 3 -47.40 -83.79 22.62
C ASP A 3 -47.21 -82.59 21.70
N ILE A 4 -46.18 -82.69 20.86
CA ILE A 4 -45.90 -81.71 19.81
C ILE A 4 -46.95 -81.94 18.72
N ASP A 5 -48.11 -81.32 18.93
CA ASP A 5 -49.22 -81.37 17.98
C ASP A 5 -49.04 -80.36 16.85
N GLN A 6 -49.77 -80.58 15.75
CA GLN A 6 -49.83 -79.71 14.58
C GLN A 6 -50.18 -78.26 14.94
N THR A 7 -50.92 -78.04 16.03
CA THR A 7 -51.25 -76.73 16.61
C THR A 7 -50.03 -75.97 17.10
N PHE A 8 -49.04 -76.65 17.69
CA PHE A 8 -47.78 -76.02 18.12
C PHE A 8 -46.99 -75.50 16.91
N LEU A 9 -46.97 -76.26 15.82
CA LEU A 9 -46.31 -75.84 14.58
C LEU A 9 -46.98 -74.61 13.97
N ILE A 10 -48.32 -74.57 13.97
CA ILE A 10 -49.11 -73.43 13.49
C ILE A 10 -48.87 -72.19 14.38
N GLN A 11 -48.82 -72.36 15.70
CA GLN A 11 -48.54 -71.27 16.64
C GLN A 11 -47.11 -70.72 16.48
N LEU A 12 -46.12 -71.59 16.23
CA LEU A 12 -44.75 -71.18 15.94
C LEU A 12 -44.65 -70.37 14.64
N ILE A 13 -45.35 -70.81 13.58
CA ILE A 13 -45.41 -70.07 12.31
C ILE A 13 -46.08 -68.70 12.50
N ASN A 14 -47.17 -68.63 13.27
CA ASN A 14 -47.84 -67.36 13.58
C ASN A 14 -46.92 -66.41 14.35
N PHE A 15 -46.22 -66.92 15.37
CA PHE A 15 -45.24 -66.13 16.13
C PHE A 15 -44.10 -65.61 15.25
N LEU A 16 -43.53 -66.45 14.39
CA LEU A 16 -42.50 -66.04 13.42
C LEU A 16 -43.03 -65.01 12.43
N PHE A 17 -44.26 -65.17 11.94
CA PHE A 17 -44.90 -64.20 11.04
C PHE A 17 -45.07 -62.84 11.71
N ILE A 18 -45.55 -62.80 12.96
CA ILE A 18 -45.66 -61.55 13.73
C ILE A 18 -44.27 -60.95 13.99
N LEU A 19 -43.27 -61.76 14.33
CA LEU A 19 -41.91 -61.27 14.59
C LEU A 19 -41.28 -60.63 13.35
N VAL A 20 -41.42 -61.28 12.18
CA VAL A 20 -40.94 -60.72 10.90
C VAL A 20 -41.69 -59.44 10.53
N THR A 21 -43.01 -59.45 10.70
CA THR A 21 -43.86 -58.28 10.43
C THR A 21 -43.49 -57.11 11.36
N LEU A 22 -43.29 -57.38 12.64
CA LEU A 22 -42.88 -56.39 13.64
C LEU A 22 -41.47 -55.84 13.36
N ASN A 23 -40.53 -56.70 12.96
CA ASN A 23 -39.19 -56.26 12.56
C ASN A 23 -39.24 -55.33 11.34
N PHE A 24 -40.07 -55.67 10.35
CA PHE A 24 -40.24 -54.84 9.15
C PHE A 24 -40.95 -53.52 9.45
N ILE A 25 -42.02 -53.54 10.25
CA ILE A 25 -42.88 -52.38 10.53
C ILE A 25 -42.32 -51.45 11.62
N LEU A 26 -41.65 -51.97 12.65
CA LEU A 26 -41.18 -51.14 13.78
C LEU A 26 -39.66 -50.95 13.77
N ILE A 27 -38.88 -52.02 13.69
CA ILE A 27 -37.43 -51.95 13.90
C ILE A 27 -36.73 -51.18 12.78
N ARG A 28 -37.12 -51.41 11.51
CA ARG A 28 -36.55 -50.70 10.36
C ARG A 28 -36.82 -49.18 10.39
N PRO A 29 -38.06 -48.69 10.55
CA PRO A 29 -38.30 -47.25 10.57
C PRO A 29 -37.71 -46.56 11.80
N ILE A 30 -37.72 -47.19 12.98
CA ILE A 30 -37.10 -46.60 14.18
C ILE A 30 -35.59 -46.38 13.95
N ARG A 31 -34.88 -47.38 13.40
CA ARG A 31 -33.46 -47.22 13.05
C ARG A 31 -33.24 -46.13 12.00
N ALA A 32 -34.10 -46.05 10.99
CA ALA A 32 -34.02 -45.02 9.97
C ALA A 32 -34.20 -43.59 10.54
N ILE A 33 -35.14 -43.41 11.49
CA ILE A 33 -35.37 -42.13 12.16
C ILE A 33 -34.17 -41.74 13.03
N ILE A 34 -33.59 -42.68 13.78
CA ILE A 34 -32.39 -42.43 14.60
C ILE A 34 -31.22 -42.03 13.70
N ALA A 35 -30.97 -42.77 12.61
CA ALA A 35 -29.92 -42.46 11.65
C ALA A 35 -30.14 -41.10 10.98
N LYS A 36 -31.39 -40.77 10.60
CA LYS A 36 -31.73 -39.46 10.02
C LYS A 36 -31.48 -38.33 11.01
N ARG A 37 -31.83 -38.50 12.28
CA ARG A 37 -31.56 -37.49 13.33
C ARG A 37 -30.07 -37.30 13.56
N ALA A 38 -29.31 -38.39 13.63
CA ALA A 38 -27.86 -38.35 13.77
C ALA A 38 -27.19 -37.64 12.58
N ALA A 39 -27.59 -37.98 11.35
CA ALA A 39 -27.09 -37.35 10.13
C ALA A 39 -27.45 -35.85 10.07
N TRP A 40 -28.67 -35.48 10.44
CA TRP A 40 -29.10 -34.08 10.44
C TRP A 40 -28.33 -33.23 11.45
N MET A 41 -28.07 -33.78 12.65
CA MET A 41 -27.24 -33.11 13.66
C MET A 41 -25.78 -32.99 13.21
N SER A 42 -25.19 -34.07 12.70
CA SER A 42 -23.81 -34.06 12.17
C SER A 42 -23.65 -33.08 11.01
N GLY A 43 -24.62 -33.01 10.10
CA GLY A 43 -24.62 -32.06 8.99
C GLY A 43 -24.60 -30.62 9.48
N ARG A 44 -25.43 -30.27 10.48
CA ARG A 44 -25.44 -28.93 11.06
C ARG A 44 -24.15 -28.57 11.78
N VAL A 45 -23.55 -29.51 12.51
CA VAL A 45 -22.25 -29.28 13.16
C VAL A 45 -21.16 -29.03 12.10
N GLY A 46 -21.12 -29.85 11.04
CA GLY A 46 -20.15 -29.66 9.96
C GLY A 46 -20.35 -28.36 9.18
N GLU A 47 -21.60 -27.91 8.98
CA GLU A 47 -21.87 -26.59 8.38
C GLU A 47 -21.41 -25.45 9.28
N ILE A 48 -21.65 -25.54 10.59
CA ILE A 48 -21.19 -24.54 11.57
C ILE A 48 -19.66 -24.48 11.57
N GLU A 49 -18.97 -25.62 11.64
CA GLU A 49 -17.50 -25.68 11.60
C GLU A 49 -16.92 -25.11 10.30
N LYS A 50 -17.53 -25.41 9.16
CA LYS A 50 -17.12 -24.82 7.87
C LYS A 50 -17.35 -23.32 7.85
N PHE A 51 -18.47 -22.85 8.38
CA PHE A 51 -18.78 -21.43 8.46
C PHE A 51 -17.81 -20.69 9.38
N THR A 52 -17.52 -21.22 10.58
CA THR A 52 -16.57 -20.62 11.50
C THR A 52 -15.15 -20.63 10.93
N ALA A 53 -14.70 -21.74 10.34
CA ALA A 53 -13.39 -21.82 9.69
C ALA A 53 -13.26 -20.81 8.54
N SER A 54 -14.30 -20.68 7.70
CA SER A 54 -14.32 -19.70 6.61
C SER A 54 -14.33 -18.26 7.13
N ALA A 55 -15.10 -17.98 8.19
CA ALA A 55 -15.15 -16.66 8.81
C ALA A 55 -13.79 -16.28 9.43
N THR A 56 -13.16 -17.20 10.16
CA THR A 56 -11.81 -16.98 10.74
C THR A 56 -10.76 -16.78 9.66
N SER A 57 -10.79 -17.57 8.58
CA SER A 57 -9.88 -17.37 7.44
C SER A 57 -10.07 -16.00 6.81
N LYS A 58 -11.32 -15.60 6.53
CA LYS A 58 -11.62 -14.29 5.95
C LYS A 58 -11.21 -13.14 6.87
N MET A 59 -11.41 -13.27 8.17
CA MET A 59 -10.94 -12.27 9.16
C MET A 59 -9.42 -12.15 9.12
N LYS A 60 -8.70 -13.27 9.11
CA LYS A 60 -7.23 -13.28 9.03
C LYS A 60 -6.72 -12.66 7.74
N ASP A 61 -7.35 -12.97 6.61
CA ASP A 61 -7.00 -12.40 5.31
C ASP A 61 -7.27 -10.89 5.27
N TYR A 62 -8.40 -10.45 5.86
CA TYR A 62 -8.74 -9.05 5.98
C TYR A 62 -7.75 -8.28 6.87
N GLU A 63 -7.41 -8.82 8.04
CA GLU A 63 -6.40 -8.23 8.92
C GLU A 63 -5.03 -8.14 8.24
N SER A 64 -4.63 -9.19 7.51
CA SER A 64 -3.38 -9.18 6.75
C SER A 64 -3.38 -8.14 5.62
N ALA A 65 -4.50 -8.02 4.89
CA ALA A 65 -4.65 -7.02 3.84
C ALA A 65 -4.61 -5.59 4.42
N LEU A 66 -5.26 -5.37 5.56
CA LEU A 66 -5.25 -4.08 6.25
C LEU A 66 -3.83 -3.71 6.72
N GLU A 67 -3.09 -4.65 7.28
CA GLU A 67 -1.71 -4.41 7.71
C GLU A 67 -0.79 -4.11 6.53
N LYS A 68 -0.90 -4.88 5.44
CA LYS A 68 -0.17 -4.60 4.19
C LYS A 68 -0.47 -3.21 3.65
N ALA A 69 -1.75 -2.82 3.61
CA ALA A 69 -2.16 -1.49 3.15
C ALA A 69 -1.59 -0.37 4.04
N ARG A 70 -1.50 -0.58 5.36
CA ARG A 70 -0.88 0.38 6.29
C ARG A 70 0.63 0.52 6.05
N ILE A 71 1.32 -0.59 5.82
CA ILE A 71 2.75 -0.62 5.51
C ILE A 71 3.01 0.11 4.19
N GLU A 72 2.26 -0.22 3.13
CA GLU A 72 2.36 0.44 1.83
C GLU A 72 2.06 1.94 1.93
N ALA A 73 0.98 2.33 2.60
CA ALA A 73 0.64 3.75 2.77
C ALA A 73 1.73 4.51 3.53
N THR A 74 2.36 3.87 4.52
CA THR A 74 3.48 4.47 5.26
C THR A 74 4.72 4.58 4.38
N ALA A 75 5.04 3.54 3.60
CA ALA A 75 6.15 3.54 2.66
C ALA A 75 5.98 4.64 1.59
N VAL A 76 4.79 4.77 1.01
CA VAL A 76 4.47 5.84 0.04
C VAL A 76 4.62 7.22 0.69
N ARG A 77 4.11 7.42 1.90
CA ARG A 77 4.21 8.70 2.61
C ARG A 77 5.67 9.07 2.91
N VAL A 78 6.50 8.10 3.30
CA VAL A 78 7.93 8.31 3.54
C VAL A 78 8.64 8.62 2.22
N GLY A 79 8.38 7.85 1.16
CA GLY A 79 8.96 8.09 -0.17
C GLY A 79 8.65 9.48 -0.72
N LEU A 80 7.38 9.92 -0.64
CA LEU A 80 6.99 11.27 -1.06
C LEU A 80 7.64 12.37 -0.21
N ARG A 81 7.83 12.13 1.09
CA ARG A 81 8.52 13.08 1.97
C ARG A 81 9.99 13.20 1.60
N ASP A 82 10.66 12.08 1.36
CA ASP A 82 12.08 12.06 0.99
C ASP A 82 12.30 12.67 -0.40
N GLU A 83 11.41 12.40 -1.35
CA GLU A 83 11.40 13.05 -2.66
C GLU A 83 11.16 14.56 -2.56
N GLY A 84 10.23 14.99 -1.70
CA GLY A 84 9.99 16.40 -1.41
C GLY A 84 11.23 17.10 -0.84
N VAL A 85 11.91 16.49 0.13
CA VAL A 85 13.15 17.02 0.73
C VAL A 85 14.28 17.06 -0.32
N ALA A 86 14.40 16.03 -1.16
CA ALA A 86 15.39 16.01 -2.23
C ALA A 86 15.14 17.11 -3.27
N SER A 87 13.88 17.33 -3.66
CA SER A 87 13.48 18.41 -4.57
C SER A 87 13.74 19.78 -3.96
N GLU A 88 13.40 19.99 -2.69
CA GLU A 88 13.68 21.25 -1.99
C GLU A 88 15.17 21.54 -1.96
N LYS A 89 15.99 20.55 -1.58
CA LYS A 89 17.45 20.69 -1.57
C LYS A 89 17.99 21.06 -2.96
N LYS A 90 17.48 20.41 -4.01
CA LYS A 90 17.88 20.69 -5.39
C LYS A 90 17.54 22.12 -5.81
N ILE A 91 16.33 22.60 -5.50
CA ILE A 91 15.91 23.98 -5.80
C ILE A 91 16.81 24.99 -5.07
N VAL A 92 17.15 24.72 -3.81
CA VAL A 92 18.04 25.59 -3.03
C VAL A 92 19.46 25.61 -3.59
N GLU A 93 20.00 24.45 -3.98
CA GLU A 93 21.31 24.35 -4.63
C GLU A 93 21.33 25.07 -5.98
N ASP A 94 20.31 24.87 -6.82
CA ASP A 94 20.18 25.50 -8.13
C ASP A 94 20.12 27.03 -7.98
N ALA A 95 19.27 27.53 -7.08
CA ALA A 95 19.17 28.96 -6.76
C ALA A 95 20.47 29.55 -6.20
N GLY A 96 21.17 28.80 -5.34
CA GLY A 96 22.49 29.20 -4.83
C GLY A 96 23.53 29.32 -5.95
N SER A 97 23.51 28.39 -6.91
CA SER A 97 24.39 28.43 -8.07
C SER A 97 24.09 29.62 -8.98
N GLU A 98 22.80 29.92 -9.19
CA GLU A 98 22.33 31.02 -10.02
C GLU A 98 22.74 32.37 -9.42
N VAL A 99 22.52 32.55 -8.11
CA VAL A 99 22.96 33.75 -7.38
C VAL A 99 24.47 33.94 -7.48
N THR A 100 25.24 32.85 -7.37
CA THR A 100 26.70 32.91 -7.50
C THR A 100 27.14 33.31 -8.91
N GLY A 101 26.46 32.80 -9.93
CA GLY A 101 26.68 33.17 -11.34
C GLY A 101 26.34 34.63 -11.64
N ILE A 102 25.22 35.12 -11.11
CA ILE A 102 24.81 36.53 -11.20
C ILE A 102 25.84 37.42 -10.52
N LEU A 103 26.28 37.08 -9.31
CA LEU A 103 27.26 37.88 -8.56
C LEU A 103 28.62 37.92 -9.27
N SER A 104 29.06 36.79 -9.83
CA SER A 104 30.28 36.72 -10.64
C SER A 104 30.19 37.62 -11.88
N SER A 105 29.07 37.54 -12.61
CA SER A 105 28.82 38.34 -13.80
C SER A 105 28.75 39.84 -13.48
N ALA A 106 28.06 40.21 -12.40
CA ALA A 106 27.98 41.59 -11.94
C ALA A 106 29.36 42.14 -11.53
N ARG A 107 30.17 41.36 -10.82
CA ARG A 107 31.56 41.74 -10.48
C ARG A 107 32.42 41.94 -11.72
N ALA A 108 32.28 41.06 -12.72
CA ALA A 108 33.00 41.19 -13.99
C ALA A 108 32.57 42.46 -14.77
N ALA A 109 31.27 42.76 -14.79
CA ALA A 109 30.74 43.98 -15.41
C ALA A 109 31.27 45.25 -14.73
N ILE A 110 31.25 45.32 -13.39
CA ILE A 110 31.79 46.45 -12.62
C ILE A 110 33.27 46.64 -12.88
N ALA A 111 34.05 45.55 -12.92
CA ALA A 111 35.48 45.62 -13.22
C ALA A 111 35.74 46.16 -14.65
N SER A 112 34.94 45.73 -15.62
CA SER A 112 35.01 46.23 -17.00
C SER A 112 34.63 47.71 -17.10
N GLU A 113 33.57 48.15 -16.43
CA GLU A 113 33.16 49.55 -16.38
C GLU A 113 34.21 50.43 -15.71
N ALA A 114 34.80 49.98 -14.60
CA ALA A 114 35.87 50.68 -13.91
C ALA A 114 37.12 50.86 -14.81
N ALA A 115 37.49 49.82 -15.56
CA ALA A 115 38.57 49.90 -16.53
C ALA A 115 38.24 50.91 -17.64
N ALA A 116 37.05 50.83 -18.24
CA ALA A 116 36.59 51.76 -19.28
C ALA A 116 36.59 53.22 -18.79
N ALA A 117 36.08 53.46 -17.57
CA ALA A 117 36.07 54.77 -16.94
C ALA A 117 37.49 55.30 -16.71
N LEU A 118 38.44 54.47 -16.25
CA LEU A 118 39.84 54.83 -16.09
C LEU A 118 40.48 55.27 -17.41
N THR A 119 40.28 54.50 -18.50
CA THR A 119 40.78 54.87 -19.84
C THR A 119 40.19 56.20 -20.33
N THR A 120 38.92 56.45 -20.03
CA THR A 120 38.25 57.70 -20.41
C THR A 120 38.78 58.88 -19.58
N LEU A 121 39.05 58.66 -18.29
CA LEU A 121 39.60 59.68 -17.40
C LEU A 121 41.03 60.05 -17.80
N THR A 122 41.89 59.08 -18.11
CA THR A 122 43.27 59.35 -18.57
C THR A 122 43.29 60.07 -19.92
N ALA A 123 42.40 59.73 -20.85
CA ALA A 123 42.23 60.47 -22.09
C ALA A 123 41.82 61.93 -21.84
N LYS A 124 40.86 62.17 -20.92
CA LYS A 124 40.44 63.53 -20.54
C LYS A 124 41.53 64.29 -19.80
N VAL A 125 42.27 63.66 -18.88
CA VAL A 125 43.42 64.27 -18.20
C VAL A 125 44.47 64.68 -19.24
N GLY A 126 44.79 63.83 -20.20
CA GLY A 126 45.68 64.18 -21.31
C GLY A 126 45.21 65.41 -22.09
N GLN A 127 43.91 65.51 -22.40
CA GLN A 127 43.32 66.71 -23.03
C GLN A 127 43.40 67.96 -22.13
N TYR A 128 43.11 67.84 -20.83
CA TYR A 128 43.22 68.96 -19.89
C TYR A 128 44.67 69.41 -19.69
N SER A 129 45.63 68.49 -19.64
CA SER A 129 47.05 68.79 -19.57
C SER A 129 47.54 69.52 -20.84
N LEU A 130 47.06 69.11 -22.02
CA LEU A 130 47.37 69.77 -23.29
C LEU A 130 46.74 71.17 -23.38
N ALA A 131 45.49 71.31 -22.92
CA ALA A 131 44.81 72.61 -22.82
C ALA A 131 45.46 73.55 -21.80
N ALA A 132 45.92 73.03 -20.66
CA ALA A 132 46.65 73.79 -19.64
C ALA A 132 48.04 74.20 -20.14
N ALA A 133 48.77 73.29 -20.80
CA ALA A 133 50.05 73.60 -21.44
C ALA A 133 49.87 74.66 -22.54
N GLY A 134 48.82 74.59 -23.36
CA GLY A 134 48.49 75.61 -24.36
C GLY A 134 48.16 76.98 -23.74
N LYS A 135 47.48 77.00 -22.58
CA LYS A 135 47.21 78.24 -21.82
C LYS A 135 48.47 78.85 -21.20
N ILE A 136 49.41 78.02 -20.74
CA ILE A 136 50.67 78.48 -20.11
C ILE A 136 51.72 78.89 -21.17
N LEU A 137 51.76 78.18 -22.32
CA LEU A 137 52.71 78.44 -23.41
C LEU A 137 52.26 79.55 -24.38
N GLY A 138 51.09 80.14 -24.18
CA GLY A 138 50.70 81.40 -24.83
C GLY A 138 50.69 81.38 -26.36
N ARG A 139 50.47 80.22 -26.98
CA ARG A 139 50.32 80.10 -28.43
C ARG A 139 49.31 79.02 -28.77
N SER A 140 48.16 79.45 -29.28
CA SER A 140 47.22 78.59 -29.99
C SER A 140 47.93 77.89 -31.14
N LEU A 141 47.89 76.56 -31.13
CA LEU A 141 48.04 75.72 -32.31
C LEU A 141 46.64 75.20 -32.66
#